data_AF-A0A2N5ZYM3-F1
#
_entry.id   AF-A0A2N5ZYM3-F1
#
_cell.length_a   1.000
_cell.length_b   1.000
_cell.length_c   1.000
_cell.angle_alpha   90.00
_cell.angle_beta   90.00
_cell.angle_gamma   90.00
#
_symmetry.space_group_name_H-M   'P 1'
#
loop_
_entity.id
_entity.type
_entity.pdbx_description
1 polymer ?
#
loop_
_entity_poly.entity_id
_entity_poly.type
_entity_poly.pdbx_seq_one_letter_code
_entity_poly.pdbx_strand_id
1 'polypeptide(L)'
;MNEENQFHISFFKPTTERARRNRNKVVVLVSIWAIAVFGFHFLLKAIEKPTPEPVLLEFNKVWDKVKADEASTAEMQVFAKSVLQVTGKVFIQPNHRAAFNNGLTWATFKLADSAQKVAIKEALVDFEKVAKNVEMLTDDKYQSAKSKLAALAAVPLGLNSNELIAKFLPLELRSSMMDSFSEKQKAVVAEAMPFYTIHNQSVLTDTKFLGFPFHYFYTAVFLLILFIGICWFYSYSTDRINKKLGIYE
;
A
#
# COMPACT_ATOMS: atom_id res chain seq x y z
N MET A 1 22.13 61.56 2.68
CA MET A 1 21.72 60.14 2.69
C MET A 1 21.23 59.84 1.28
N ASN A 2 21.89 59.00 0.50
CA ASN A 2 21.48 58.74 -0.89
C ASN A 2 20.13 58.00 -0.91
N GLU A 3 19.12 58.65 -1.49
CA GLU A 3 17.74 58.12 -1.60
C GLU A 3 17.66 56.82 -2.43
N GLU A 4 18.60 56.62 -3.37
CA GLU A 4 18.66 55.42 -4.22
C GLU A 4 18.86 54.10 -3.46
N ASN A 5 19.47 54.15 -2.26
CA ASN A 5 19.69 52.95 -1.44
C ASN A 5 18.50 52.54 -0.57
N GLN A 6 17.43 53.35 -0.50
CA GLN A 6 16.26 53.03 0.33
C GLN A 6 15.38 51.92 -0.26
N PHE A 7 15.48 51.68 -1.58
CA PHE A 7 14.64 50.72 -2.30
C PHE A 7 15.34 49.42 -2.70
N HIS A 8 16.65 49.27 -2.45
CA HIS A 8 17.38 48.04 -2.75
C HIS A 8 17.06 46.94 -1.71
N ILE A 9 16.02 46.16 -1.98
CA ILE A 9 15.60 45.03 -1.14
C ILE A 9 16.28 43.76 -1.65
N SER A 10 17.33 43.31 -0.97
CA SER A 10 17.94 41.99 -1.21
C SER A 10 17.73 41.09 0.01
N PHE A 11 17.21 39.88 -0.23
CA PHE A 11 17.08 38.85 0.81
C PHE A 11 18.45 38.34 1.28
N PHE A 12 19.38 38.14 0.34
CA PHE A 12 20.71 37.57 0.63
C PHE A 12 21.72 38.63 1.11
N LYS A 13 21.55 39.89 0.71
CA LYS A 13 22.40 41.01 1.14
C LYS A 13 21.56 42.18 1.67
N PRO A 14 20.90 42.03 2.84
CA PRO A 14 20.02 43.08 3.35
C PRO A 14 20.81 44.29 3.85
N THR A 15 20.71 45.40 3.12
CA THR A 15 21.39 46.68 3.39
C THR A 15 20.62 47.55 4.39
N THR A 16 19.29 47.51 4.38
CA THR A 16 18.43 48.30 5.28
C THR A 16 18.00 47.52 6.52
N GLU A 17 17.68 48.22 7.62
CA GLU A 17 17.19 47.58 8.85
C GLU A 17 15.87 46.82 8.61
N ARG A 18 14.97 47.39 7.79
CA ARG A 18 13.73 46.75 7.33
C ARG A 18 14.04 45.41 6.65
N ALA A 19 14.97 45.39 5.68
CA ALA A 19 15.34 44.19 4.96
C ALA A 19 15.95 43.12 5.89
N ARG A 20 16.79 43.51 6.86
CA ARG A 20 17.38 42.58 7.83
C ARG A 20 16.32 41.93 8.73
N ARG A 21 15.41 42.74 9.29
CA ARG A 21 14.31 42.25 10.13
C ARG A 21 13.37 41.36 9.33
N ASN A 22 13.06 41.72 8.08
CA ASN A 22 12.22 40.91 7.21
C ASN A 22 12.87 39.56 6.89
N ARG A 23 14.13 39.55 6.46
CA ARG A 23 14.89 38.31 6.18
C ARG A 23 14.88 37.39 7.38
N ASN A 24 15.26 37.88 8.57
CA ASN A 24 15.32 37.04 9.78
C ASN A 24 13.95 36.42 10.11
N LYS A 25 12.86 37.20 9.96
CA LYS A 25 11.50 36.68 10.16
C LYS A 25 11.16 35.58 9.15
N VAL A 26 11.39 35.83 7.86
CA VAL A 26 11.14 34.84 6.81
C VAL A 26 11.93 33.56 7.08
N VAL A 27 13.22 33.67 7.44
CA VAL A 27 14.06 32.51 7.78
C VAL A 27 13.45 31.72 8.95
N VAL A 28 13.04 32.38 10.03
CA VAL A 28 12.40 31.70 11.18
C VAL A 28 11.11 30.99 10.77
N LEU A 29 10.25 31.66 9.99
CA LEU A 29 8.96 31.09 9.57
C LEU A 29 9.13 29.91 8.61
N VAL A 30 10.07 30.01 7.66
CA VAL A 30 10.43 28.91 6.77
C VAL A 30 11.04 27.76 7.56
N SER A 31 11.87 28.02 8.57
CA SER A 31 12.41 26.98 9.44
C SER A 31 11.32 26.26 10.23
N ILE A 32 10.33 26.97 10.78
CA ILE A 32 9.18 26.36 11.47
C ILE A 32 8.40 25.45 10.51
N TRP A 33 8.10 25.95 9.30
CA TRP A 33 7.43 25.16 8.28
C TRP A 33 8.23 23.92 7.90
N ALA A 34 9.53 24.05 7.65
CA ALA A 34 10.42 22.95 7.30
C ALA A 34 10.48 21.90 8.43
N ILE A 35 10.58 22.34 9.70
CA ILE A 35 10.54 21.43 10.86
C ILE A 35 9.19 20.73 10.96
N ALA A 36 8.07 21.40 10.75
CA ALA A 36 6.76 20.76 10.78
C ALA A 36 6.61 19.71 9.67
N VAL A 37 7.03 20.03 8.45
CA VAL A 37 6.96 19.11 7.31
C VAL A 37 7.94 17.95 7.52
N PHE A 38 9.24 18.21 7.56
CA PHE A 38 10.26 17.16 7.58
C PHE A 38 10.38 16.49 8.95
N GLY A 39 10.24 17.24 10.04
CA GLY A 39 10.29 16.69 11.39
C GLY A 39 9.17 15.68 11.63
N PHE A 40 7.99 15.86 11.04
CA PHE A 40 6.93 14.84 11.10
C PHE A 40 7.31 13.56 10.36
N HIS A 41 7.94 13.65 9.18
CA HIS A 41 8.41 12.48 8.44
C HIS A 41 9.53 11.74 9.20
N PHE A 42 10.49 12.48 9.77
CA PHE A 42 11.52 11.89 10.62
C PHE A 42 10.94 11.26 11.88
N LEU A 43 9.94 11.90 12.49
CA LEU A 43 9.25 11.36 13.64
C LEU A 43 8.56 10.04 13.29
N LEU A 44 7.77 10.00 12.21
CA LEU A 44 7.15 8.78 11.70
C LEU A 44 8.18 7.67 11.50
N LYS A 45 9.29 7.98 10.84
CA LYS A 45 10.37 7.03 10.58
C LYS A 45 11.07 6.55 11.86
N ALA A 46 11.16 7.38 12.89
CA ALA A 46 11.81 7.05 14.16
C ALA A 46 10.94 6.17 15.06
N ILE A 47 9.60 6.29 14.96
CA ILE A 47 8.67 5.56 15.83
C ILE A 47 8.00 4.37 15.16
N GLU A 48 8.13 4.22 13.84
CA GLU A 48 7.55 3.10 13.11
C GLU A 48 8.17 1.77 13.56
N LYS A 49 7.33 0.74 13.62
CA LYS A 49 7.72 -0.63 13.93
C LYS A 49 7.20 -1.55 12.84
N PRO A 50 7.97 -2.58 12.44
CA PRO A 50 7.48 -3.60 11.54
C PRO A 50 6.39 -4.40 12.23
N THR A 51 5.16 -4.27 11.75
CA THR A 51 3.98 -4.95 12.29
C THR A 51 3.45 -5.93 11.24
N PRO A 52 3.35 -7.23 11.58
CA PRO A 52 2.78 -8.22 10.67
C PRO A 52 1.27 -8.09 10.57
N GLU A 53 0.73 -8.24 9.35
CA GLU A 53 -0.71 -8.39 9.13
C GLU A 53 -1.21 -9.73 9.73
N PRO A 54 -2.49 -9.82 10.13
CA PRO A 54 -3.08 -11.08 10.62
C PRO A 54 -2.88 -12.27 9.69
N VAL A 55 -2.88 -12.01 8.38
CA VAL A 55 -2.66 -12.99 7.31
C VAL A 55 -1.32 -13.71 7.44
N LEU A 56 -0.25 -12.98 7.79
CA LEU A 56 1.07 -13.58 7.97
C LEU A 56 1.09 -14.50 9.19
N LEU A 57 0.38 -14.13 10.24
CA LEU A 57 0.28 -14.94 11.46
C LEU A 57 -0.47 -16.25 11.19
N GLU A 58 -1.52 -16.22 10.37
CA GLU A 58 -2.25 -17.41 9.94
C GLU A 58 -1.40 -18.31 9.04
N PHE A 59 -0.71 -17.72 8.07
CA PHE A 59 0.24 -18.41 7.21
C PHE A 59 1.33 -19.13 8.01
N ASN A 60 1.99 -18.43 8.94
CA ASN A 60 3.08 -18.99 9.75
C ASN A 60 2.65 -20.17 10.61
N LYS A 61 1.39 -20.23 11.05
CA LYS A 61 0.86 -21.37 11.83
C LYS A 61 0.78 -22.66 11.03
N VAL A 62 0.58 -22.57 9.71
CA VAL A 62 0.35 -23.74 8.84
C VAL A 62 1.52 -24.05 7.92
N TRP A 63 2.43 -23.10 7.73
CA TRP A 63 3.47 -23.17 6.70
C TRP A 63 4.39 -24.39 6.83
N ASP A 64 4.86 -24.71 8.03
CA ASP A 64 5.76 -25.85 8.24
C ASP A 64 5.12 -27.19 7.82
N LYS A 65 3.84 -27.37 8.14
CA LYS A 65 3.08 -28.57 7.74
C LYS A 65 2.82 -28.60 6.24
N VAL A 66 2.53 -27.46 5.62
CA VAL A 66 2.36 -27.36 4.16
C VAL A 66 3.67 -27.70 3.45
N LYS A 67 4.80 -27.21 3.96
CA LYS A 67 6.12 -27.50 3.42
C LYS A 67 6.45 -29.00 3.50
N ALA A 68 6.13 -29.64 4.63
CA ALA A 68 6.33 -31.07 4.88
C ALA A 68 5.31 -31.99 4.19
N ASP A 69 4.30 -31.44 3.51
CA ASP A 69 3.18 -32.17 2.90
C ASP A 69 2.21 -32.83 3.90
N GLU A 70 2.29 -32.47 5.18
CA GLU A 70 1.53 -33.05 6.31
C GLU A 70 0.32 -32.20 6.74
N ALA A 71 0.07 -31.09 6.06
CA ALA A 71 -1.05 -30.20 6.40
C ALA A 71 -2.41 -30.88 6.17
N SER A 72 -3.31 -30.73 7.15
CA SER A 72 -4.71 -31.11 7.02
C SER A 72 -5.44 -30.26 5.98
N THR A 73 -6.65 -30.69 5.58
CA THR A 73 -7.52 -29.94 4.66
C THR A 73 -7.74 -28.50 5.14
N ALA A 74 -8.05 -28.30 6.42
CA ALA A 74 -8.28 -26.97 6.99
C ALA A 74 -7.00 -26.10 6.95
N GLU A 75 -5.85 -26.68 7.25
CA GLU A 75 -4.57 -25.96 7.22
C GLU A 75 -4.15 -25.58 5.80
N MET A 76 -4.40 -26.45 4.83
CA MET A 76 -4.17 -26.17 3.41
C MET A 76 -5.11 -25.07 2.89
N GLN A 77 -6.35 -25.02 3.36
CA GLN A 77 -7.27 -23.92 3.07
C GLN A 77 -6.77 -22.59 3.66
N VAL A 78 -6.27 -22.58 4.90
CA VAL A 78 -5.65 -21.37 5.50
C VAL A 78 -4.45 -20.91 4.67
N PHE A 79 -3.58 -21.82 4.25
CA PHE A 79 -2.46 -21.51 3.37
C PHE A 79 -2.92 -20.88 2.05
N ALA A 80 -3.85 -21.52 1.34
CA ALA A 80 -4.35 -21.04 0.07
C ALA A 80 -5.02 -19.65 0.20
N LYS A 81 -5.81 -19.43 1.25
CA LYS A 81 -6.43 -18.13 1.55
C LYS A 81 -5.38 -17.05 1.82
N SER A 82 -4.36 -17.38 2.63
CA SER A 82 -3.29 -16.43 2.96
C SER A 82 -2.50 -16.01 1.72
N VAL A 83 -2.14 -16.96 0.86
CA VAL A 83 -1.46 -16.70 -0.42
C VAL A 83 -2.36 -15.87 -1.34
N LEU A 84 -3.64 -16.24 -1.44
CA LEU A 84 -4.60 -15.54 -2.29
C LEU A 84 -4.81 -14.07 -1.87
N GLN A 85 -4.85 -13.79 -0.56
CA GLN A 85 -4.91 -12.41 -0.05
C GLN A 85 -3.71 -11.58 -0.48
N VAL A 86 -2.51 -12.18 -0.50
CA VAL A 86 -1.31 -11.49 -1.00
C VAL A 86 -1.37 -11.29 -2.51
N THR A 87 -1.83 -12.28 -3.29
CA THR A 87 -1.94 -12.14 -4.76
C THR A 87 -2.89 -11.01 -5.22
N GLY A 88 -3.87 -10.66 -4.39
CA GLY A 88 -4.77 -9.53 -4.63
C GLY A 88 -4.11 -8.14 -4.48
N LYS A 89 -2.87 -8.06 -3.96
CA LYS A 89 -2.13 -6.80 -3.84
C LYS A 89 -1.63 -6.33 -5.22
N VAL A 90 -1.69 -5.01 -5.46
CA VAL A 90 -1.45 -4.39 -6.78
C VAL A 90 -0.04 -4.64 -7.32
N PHE A 91 0.98 -4.60 -6.46
CA PHE A 91 2.38 -4.69 -6.87
C PHE A 91 3.06 -5.91 -6.26
N ILE A 92 3.22 -6.96 -7.07
CA ILE A 92 3.95 -8.18 -6.71
C ILE A 92 5.00 -8.43 -7.79
N GLN A 93 6.23 -8.75 -7.37
CA GLN A 93 7.31 -9.04 -8.31
C GLN A 93 6.96 -10.30 -9.13
N PRO A 94 7.34 -10.37 -10.42
CA PRO A 94 6.94 -11.49 -11.29
C PRO A 94 7.33 -12.88 -10.76
N ASN A 95 8.52 -13.00 -10.16
CA ASN A 95 8.99 -14.24 -9.52
C ASN A 95 8.12 -14.63 -8.30
N HIS A 96 7.78 -13.67 -7.43
CA HIS A 96 6.92 -13.91 -6.28
C HIS A 96 5.50 -14.29 -6.72
N ARG A 97 4.97 -13.60 -7.73
CA ARG A 97 3.65 -13.91 -8.29
C ARG A 97 3.63 -15.31 -8.89
N ALA A 98 4.66 -15.71 -9.65
CA ALA A 98 4.74 -17.08 -10.16
C ALA A 98 4.77 -18.13 -9.03
N ALA A 99 5.46 -17.86 -7.93
CA ALA A 99 5.51 -18.73 -6.76
C ALA A 99 4.16 -18.85 -6.05
N PHE A 100 3.48 -17.72 -5.83
CA PHE A 100 2.13 -17.70 -5.26
C PHE A 100 1.12 -18.41 -6.15
N ASN A 101 1.17 -18.19 -7.47
CA ASN A 101 0.28 -18.85 -8.43
C ASN A 101 0.50 -20.37 -8.43
N ASN A 102 1.76 -20.82 -8.34
CA ASN A 102 2.06 -22.24 -8.22
C ASN A 102 1.54 -22.83 -6.91
N GLY A 103 1.84 -22.20 -5.77
CA GLY A 103 1.37 -22.65 -4.46
C GLY A 103 -0.15 -22.69 -4.36
N LEU A 104 -0.83 -21.65 -4.84
CA LEU A 104 -2.29 -21.56 -4.86
C LEU A 104 -2.93 -22.60 -5.80
N THR A 105 -2.39 -22.77 -7.01
CA THR A 105 -2.90 -23.76 -7.97
C THR A 105 -2.74 -25.16 -7.40
N TRP A 106 -1.54 -25.49 -6.93
CA TRP A 106 -1.27 -26.78 -6.31
C TRP A 106 -2.18 -27.04 -5.11
N ALA A 107 -2.35 -26.08 -4.19
CA ALA A 107 -3.23 -26.25 -3.03
C ALA A 107 -4.69 -26.47 -3.43
N THR A 108 -5.17 -25.72 -4.43
CA THR A 108 -6.53 -25.88 -4.97
C THR A 108 -6.74 -27.29 -5.51
N PHE A 109 -5.80 -27.80 -6.30
CA PHE A 109 -5.87 -29.16 -6.85
C PHE A 109 -5.64 -30.23 -5.79
N LYS A 110 -4.79 -30.00 -4.78
CA LYS A 110 -4.59 -30.94 -3.67
C LYS A 110 -5.86 -31.11 -2.83
N LEU A 111 -6.62 -30.03 -2.64
CA LEU A 111 -7.88 -30.01 -1.89
C LEU A 111 -9.08 -30.54 -2.67
N ALA A 112 -9.03 -30.48 -4.00
CA ALA A 112 -10.13 -30.92 -4.86
C ALA A 112 -10.23 -32.46 -4.93
N ASP A 113 -11.46 -32.98 -4.90
CA ASP A 113 -11.73 -34.37 -5.22
C ASP A 113 -11.53 -34.67 -6.72
N SER A 114 -11.62 -35.95 -7.12
CA SER A 114 -11.37 -36.37 -8.51
C SER A 114 -12.32 -35.71 -9.52
N ALA A 115 -13.60 -35.51 -9.17
CA ALA A 115 -14.57 -34.88 -10.06
C ALA A 115 -14.33 -33.37 -10.16
N GLN A 116 -14.04 -32.73 -9.03
CA GLN A 116 -13.68 -31.31 -8.93
C GLN A 116 -12.40 -31.00 -9.71
N LYS A 117 -11.36 -31.84 -9.62
CA LYS A 117 -10.11 -31.68 -10.38
C LYS A 117 -10.35 -31.60 -11.88
N VAL A 118 -11.20 -32.50 -12.41
CA VAL A 118 -11.55 -32.52 -13.84
C VAL A 118 -12.30 -31.23 -14.20
N ALA A 119 -13.35 -30.89 -13.45
CA ALA A 119 -14.18 -29.71 -13.72
C ALA A 119 -13.37 -28.39 -13.63
N ILE A 120 -12.51 -28.24 -12.62
CA ILE A 120 -11.66 -27.06 -12.44
C ILE A 120 -10.64 -26.98 -13.58
N LYS A 121 -10.00 -28.09 -13.96
CA LYS A 121 -9.01 -28.12 -15.05
C LYS A 121 -9.62 -27.72 -16.38
N GLU A 122 -10.79 -28.26 -16.73
CA GLU A 122 -11.51 -27.90 -17.95
C GLU A 122 -11.88 -26.41 -17.95
N ALA A 123 -12.50 -25.92 -16.87
CA ALA A 123 -12.85 -24.51 -16.74
C ALA A 123 -11.63 -23.58 -16.78
N LEU A 124 -10.50 -24.00 -16.22
CA LEU A 124 -9.25 -23.25 -16.21
C LEU A 124 -8.66 -23.14 -17.62
N VAL A 125 -8.59 -24.24 -18.35
CA VAL A 125 -8.12 -24.26 -19.74
C VAL A 125 -9.02 -23.42 -20.65
N ASP A 126 -10.33 -23.51 -20.46
CA ASP A 126 -11.29 -22.70 -21.22
C ASP A 126 -11.15 -21.21 -20.91
N PHE A 127 -11.01 -20.84 -19.64
CA PHE A 127 -10.76 -19.47 -19.22
C PHE A 127 -9.47 -18.92 -19.81
N GLU A 128 -8.35 -19.66 -19.75
CA GLU A 128 -7.07 -19.24 -20.33
C GLU A 128 -7.15 -19.03 -21.85
N LYS A 129 -7.95 -19.83 -22.56
CA LYS A 129 -8.20 -19.64 -24.01
C LYS A 129 -9.01 -18.37 -24.28
N VAL A 130 -10.08 -18.13 -23.53
CA VAL A 130 -10.92 -16.94 -23.69
C VAL A 130 -10.12 -15.68 -23.33
N ALA A 131 -9.38 -15.70 -22.22
CA ALA A 131 -8.58 -14.58 -21.74
C ALA A 131 -7.47 -14.15 -22.72
N LYS A 132 -6.94 -15.07 -23.53
CA LYS A 132 -5.94 -14.74 -24.57
C LYS A 132 -6.52 -13.99 -25.77
N ASN A 133 -7.81 -14.16 -26.04
CA ASN A 133 -8.48 -13.66 -27.24
C ASN A 133 -9.47 -12.51 -26.96
N VAL A 134 -9.57 -12.07 -25.71
CA VAL A 134 -10.54 -11.05 -25.31
C VAL A 134 -10.00 -9.65 -25.58
N GLU A 135 -10.78 -8.81 -26.26
CA GLU A 135 -10.45 -7.39 -26.48
C GLU A 135 -10.94 -6.50 -25.31
N MET A 136 -12.12 -6.82 -24.76
CA MET A 136 -12.74 -6.07 -23.66
C MET A 136 -13.06 -6.97 -22.48
N LEU A 137 -12.68 -6.55 -21.27
CA LEU A 137 -13.00 -7.28 -20.04
C LEU A 137 -14.50 -7.41 -19.77
N THR A 138 -15.36 -6.63 -20.45
CA THR A 138 -16.82 -6.69 -20.36
C THR A 138 -17.45 -7.74 -21.25
N ASP A 139 -16.67 -8.51 -22.02
CA ASP A 139 -17.19 -9.57 -22.87
C ASP A 139 -17.90 -10.66 -22.04
N ASP A 140 -19.13 -11.00 -22.44
CA ASP A 140 -19.98 -11.96 -21.74
C ASP A 140 -19.35 -13.35 -21.61
N LYS A 141 -18.60 -13.80 -22.63
CA LYS A 141 -17.89 -15.09 -22.60
C LYS A 141 -16.74 -15.03 -21.59
N TYR A 142 -16.01 -13.93 -21.54
CA TYR A 142 -14.95 -13.73 -20.55
C TYR A 142 -15.51 -13.72 -19.12
N GLN A 143 -16.56 -12.93 -18.87
CA GLN A 143 -17.20 -12.85 -17.55
C GLN A 143 -17.83 -14.18 -17.13
N SER A 144 -18.45 -14.91 -18.06
CA SER A 144 -19.04 -16.22 -17.80
C SER A 144 -17.97 -17.27 -17.48
N ALA A 145 -16.89 -17.33 -18.28
CA ALA A 145 -15.78 -18.24 -18.03
C ALA A 145 -15.08 -17.94 -16.69
N LYS A 146 -14.84 -16.66 -16.41
CA LYS A 146 -14.29 -16.19 -15.14
C LYS A 146 -15.16 -16.60 -13.96
N SER A 147 -16.46 -16.34 -14.02
CA SER A 147 -17.39 -16.64 -12.93
C SER A 147 -17.53 -18.15 -12.70
N LYS A 148 -17.59 -18.94 -13.78
CA LYS A 148 -17.62 -20.42 -13.71
C LYS A 148 -16.38 -20.96 -13.01
N LEU A 149 -15.19 -20.51 -13.41
CA LEU A 149 -13.93 -20.95 -12.79
C LEU A 149 -13.84 -20.52 -11.32
N ALA A 150 -14.23 -19.29 -10.99
CA ALA A 150 -14.25 -18.80 -9.61
C ALA A 150 -15.17 -19.66 -8.73
N ALA A 151 -16.38 -19.99 -9.20
CA ALA A 151 -17.33 -20.81 -8.47
C ALA A 151 -16.80 -22.23 -8.22
N LEU A 152 -16.19 -22.87 -9.22
CA LEU A 152 -15.63 -24.21 -9.09
C LEU A 152 -14.41 -24.25 -8.16
N ALA A 153 -13.48 -23.30 -8.33
CA ALA A 153 -12.25 -23.26 -7.55
C ALA A 153 -12.45 -22.80 -6.09
N ALA A 154 -13.53 -22.06 -5.80
CA ALA A 154 -13.84 -21.62 -4.43
C ALA A 154 -14.21 -22.78 -3.50
N VAL A 155 -14.87 -23.82 -4.01
CA VAL A 155 -15.36 -24.98 -3.23
C VAL A 155 -14.24 -25.70 -2.47
N PRO A 156 -13.17 -26.21 -3.11
CA PRO A 156 -12.10 -26.92 -2.40
C PRO A 156 -11.38 -26.03 -1.37
N LEU A 157 -11.37 -24.71 -1.61
CA LEU A 157 -10.77 -23.72 -0.71
C LEU A 157 -11.66 -23.33 0.48
N GLY A 158 -12.90 -23.84 0.55
CA GLY A 158 -13.85 -23.45 1.58
C GLY A 158 -14.16 -21.95 1.53
N LEU A 159 -14.26 -21.38 0.32
CA LEU A 159 -14.61 -20.00 0.06
C LEU A 159 -16.03 -19.90 -0.48
N ASN A 160 -16.76 -18.85 -0.11
CA ASN A 160 -18.00 -18.52 -0.79
C ASN A 160 -17.68 -17.85 -2.15
N SER A 161 -18.35 -18.29 -3.21
CA SER A 161 -18.13 -17.75 -4.57
C SER A 161 -18.44 -16.25 -4.70
N ASN A 162 -19.24 -15.68 -3.79
CA ASN A 162 -19.55 -14.26 -3.75
C ASN A 162 -18.51 -13.42 -2.99
N GLU A 163 -17.58 -14.05 -2.26
CA GLU A 163 -16.50 -13.32 -1.61
C GLU A 163 -15.60 -12.64 -2.65
N LEU A 164 -15.19 -11.40 -2.36
CA LEU A 164 -14.30 -10.65 -3.24
C LEU A 164 -13.00 -11.41 -3.53
N ILE A 165 -12.51 -12.16 -2.55
CA ILE A 165 -11.27 -12.92 -2.69
C ILE A 165 -11.39 -14.06 -3.71
N ALA A 166 -12.54 -14.74 -3.78
CA ALA A 166 -12.77 -15.82 -4.74
C ALA A 166 -12.77 -15.30 -6.19
N LYS A 167 -13.09 -14.03 -6.41
CA LYS A 167 -13.07 -13.39 -7.75
C LYS A 167 -11.67 -13.25 -8.34
N PHE A 168 -10.61 -13.40 -7.53
CA PHE A 168 -9.22 -13.41 -7.99
C PHE A 168 -8.76 -14.79 -8.48
N LEU A 169 -9.41 -15.89 -8.06
CA LEU A 169 -8.98 -17.25 -8.41
C LEU A 169 -8.75 -17.45 -9.92
N PRO A 170 -9.65 -17.03 -10.83
CA PRO A 170 -9.42 -17.18 -12.27
C PRO A 170 -8.15 -16.48 -12.76
N LEU A 171 -7.76 -15.38 -12.12
CA LEU A 171 -6.61 -14.56 -12.52
C LEU A 171 -5.28 -15.15 -12.03
N GLU A 172 -5.30 -15.96 -10.98
CA GLU A 172 -4.09 -16.46 -10.32
C GLU A 172 -3.80 -17.94 -10.61
N LEU A 173 -4.84 -18.75 -10.85
CA LEU A 173 -4.66 -20.17 -11.18
C LEU A 173 -4.03 -20.35 -12.57
N ARG A 174 -3.16 -21.36 -12.71
CA ARG A 174 -2.47 -21.66 -13.98
C ARG A 174 -2.52 -23.15 -14.30
N SER A 175 -2.99 -23.51 -15.48
CA SER A 175 -3.12 -24.91 -15.89
C SER A 175 -1.77 -25.65 -15.91
N SER A 176 -0.66 -24.93 -16.14
CA SER A 176 0.69 -25.50 -16.15
C SER A 176 1.30 -25.74 -14.75
N MET A 177 0.59 -25.42 -13.67
CA MET A 177 1.14 -25.39 -12.30
C MET A 177 0.40 -26.31 -11.32
N MET A 178 -0.41 -27.24 -11.81
CA MET A 178 -1.31 -28.05 -10.97
C MET A 178 -0.62 -29.20 -10.23
N ASP A 179 0.44 -29.76 -10.83
CA ASP A 179 0.94 -31.08 -10.43
C ASP A 179 1.92 -31.05 -9.25
N SER A 180 2.66 -29.95 -9.06
CA SER A 180 3.69 -29.89 -8.02
C SER A 180 3.91 -28.49 -7.46
N PHE A 181 4.27 -28.43 -6.17
CA PHE A 181 4.79 -27.24 -5.51
C PHE A 181 6.27 -27.46 -5.19
N SER A 182 7.13 -27.09 -6.13
CA SER A 182 8.57 -27.38 -6.04
C SER A 182 9.24 -26.69 -4.85
N GLU A 183 10.32 -27.27 -4.32
CA GLU A 183 11.09 -26.69 -3.20
C GLU A 183 11.59 -25.27 -3.49
N LYS A 184 11.96 -24.99 -4.75
CA LYS A 184 12.32 -23.63 -5.18
C LYS A 184 11.16 -22.65 -4.96
N GLN A 185 9.95 -23.02 -5.37
CA GLN A 185 8.77 -22.16 -5.21
C GLN A 185 8.35 -22.03 -3.75
N LYS A 186 8.48 -23.10 -2.95
CA LYS A 186 8.27 -23.03 -1.49
C LYS A 186 9.19 -22.01 -0.83
N ALA A 187 10.48 -22.03 -1.17
CA ALA A 187 11.44 -21.05 -0.65
C ALA A 187 11.05 -19.61 -1.02
N VAL A 188 10.65 -19.36 -2.28
CA VAL A 188 10.19 -18.03 -2.71
C VAL A 188 8.93 -17.59 -1.97
N VAL A 189 7.96 -18.48 -1.76
CA VAL A 189 6.74 -18.14 -0.98
C VAL A 189 7.09 -17.75 0.45
N ALA A 190 7.99 -18.48 1.11
CA ALA A 190 8.41 -18.19 2.48
C ALA A 190 9.11 -16.82 2.60
N GLU A 191 9.91 -16.44 1.61
CA GLU A 191 10.56 -15.13 1.53
C GLU A 191 9.56 -14.00 1.22
N ALA A 192 8.67 -14.24 0.25
CA ALA A 192 7.75 -13.24 -0.28
C ALA A 192 6.61 -12.91 0.69
N MET A 193 6.11 -13.88 1.46
CA MET A 193 4.98 -13.66 2.38
C MET A 193 5.26 -12.52 3.37
N PRO A 194 6.34 -12.52 4.18
CA PRO A 194 6.68 -11.42 5.06
C PRO A 194 6.88 -10.09 4.32
N PHE A 195 7.53 -10.13 3.15
CA PHE A 195 7.80 -8.92 2.36
C PHE A 195 6.52 -8.15 2.00
N TYR A 196 5.43 -8.85 1.71
CA TYR A 196 4.16 -8.22 1.35
C TYR A 196 3.21 -7.99 2.52
N THR A 197 3.47 -8.54 3.70
CA THR A 197 2.50 -8.55 4.82
C THR A 197 3.06 -7.93 6.10
N ILE A 198 4.31 -7.48 6.10
CA ILE A 198 4.86 -6.66 7.19
C ILE A 198 4.82 -5.21 6.75
N HIS A 199 4.13 -4.39 7.53
CA HIS A 199 4.00 -2.96 7.29
C HIS A 199 4.52 -2.17 8.48
N ASN A 200 5.15 -1.04 8.19
CA ASN A 200 5.62 -0.13 9.21
C ASN A 200 4.44 0.65 9.79
N GLN A 201 4.16 0.43 11.07
CA GLN A 201 3.06 1.06 11.80
C GLN A 201 3.57 1.77 13.04
N SER A 202 2.84 2.78 13.49
CA SER A 202 3.14 3.57 14.68
C SER A 202 1.87 4.13 15.30
N VAL A 203 1.98 4.64 16.53
CA VAL A 203 0.87 5.34 17.18
C VAL A 203 0.32 6.48 16.31
N LEU A 204 1.15 7.16 15.52
CA LEU A 204 0.71 8.24 14.63
C LEU A 204 0.00 7.75 13.36
N THR A 205 0.26 6.51 12.92
CA THR A 205 -0.47 5.91 11.80
C THR A 205 -1.78 5.27 12.24
N ASP A 206 -1.81 4.75 13.47
CA ASP A 206 -2.91 3.93 13.96
C ASP A 206 -3.96 4.76 14.73
N THR A 207 -3.56 5.90 15.29
CA THR A 207 -4.48 6.82 15.95
C THR A 207 -5.45 7.40 14.93
N LYS A 208 -6.75 7.26 15.19
CA LYS A 208 -7.80 7.88 14.38
C LYS A 208 -8.14 9.26 14.93
N PHE A 209 -8.20 10.24 14.04
CA PHE A 209 -8.65 11.60 14.33
C PHE A 209 -9.71 11.99 13.30
N LEU A 210 -10.89 12.42 13.77
CA LEU A 210 -12.03 12.78 12.91
C LEU A 210 -12.43 11.69 11.89
N GLY A 211 -12.25 10.41 12.25
CA GLY A 211 -12.65 9.27 11.42
C GLY A 211 -11.58 8.73 10.47
N PHE A 212 -10.38 9.31 10.42
CA PHE A 212 -9.29 8.86 9.56
C PHE A 212 -7.94 8.83 10.29
N PRO A 213 -6.91 8.14 9.75
CA PRO A 213 -5.58 8.10 10.35
C PRO A 213 -4.98 9.48 10.63
N PHE A 214 -4.41 9.69 11.81
CA PHE A 214 -3.89 10.98 12.27
C PHE A 214 -2.81 11.55 11.34
N HIS A 215 -1.91 10.72 10.82
CA HIS A 215 -0.90 11.18 9.87
C HIS A 215 -1.48 11.80 8.58
N TYR A 216 -2.64 11.32 8.10
CA TYR A 216 -3.35 11.97 6.99
C TYR A 216 -3.94 13.32 7.40
N PHE A 217 -4.48 13.44 8.62
CA PHE A 217 -4.93 14.73 9.15
C PHE A 217 -3.78 15.72 9.24
N TYR A 218 -2.65 15.27 9.80
CA TYR A 218 -1.46 16.09 9.96
C TYR A 218 -1.01 16.65 8.61
N THR A 219 -0.83 15.76 7.63
CA THR A 219 -0.26 16.12 6.33
C THR A 219 -1.21 16.89 5.43
N ALA A 220 -2.50 16.55 5.39
CA ALA A 220 -3.47 17.17 4.47
C ALA A 220 -4.11 18.44 5.04
N VAL A 221 -4.38 18.49 6.35
CA VAL A 221 -5.18 19.57 6.97
C VAL A 221 -4.33 20.44 7.86
N PHE A 222 -3.63 19.86 8.85
CA PHE A 222 -2.87 20.64 9.82
C PHE A 222 -1.76 21.45 9.16
N LEU A 223 -0.97 20.86 8.25
CA LEU A 223 0.08 21.58 7.53
C LEU A 223 -0.46 22.75 6.70
N LEU A 224 -1.66 22.62 6.14
CA LEU A 224 -2.32 23.72 5.40
C LEU A 224 -2.72 24.86 6.34
N ILE A 225 -3.36 24.53 7.47
CA ILE A 225 -3.73 25.52 8.50
C ILE A 225 -2.48 26.22 9.03
N LEU A 226 -1.42 25.47 9.32
CA LEU A 226 -0.14 26.00 9.76
C LEU A 226 0.44 26.97 8.72
N PHE A 227 0.42 26.62 7.44
CA PHE A 227 0.91 27.48 6.37
C PHE A 227 0.14 28.80 6.29
N ILE A 228 -1.19 28.74 6.30
CA ILE A 228 -2.05 29.94 6.31
C ILE A 228 -1.76 30.80 7.56
N GLY A 229 -1.63 30.17 8.72
CA GLY A 229 -1.30 30.84 9.98
C GLY A 229 0.06 31.53 9.93
N ILE A 230 1.07 30.90 9.31
CA ILE A 230 2.40 31.49 9.08
C ILE A 230 2.30 32.72 8.16
N CYS A 231 1.55 32.64 7.06
CA CYS A 231 1.35 33.77 6.15
C CYS A 231 0.64 34.93 6.85
N TRP A 232 -0.42 34.64 7.60
CA TRP A 232 -1.15 35.65 8.36
C TRP A 232 -0.26 36.32 9.42
N PHE A 233 0.49 35.51 10.19
CA PHE A 233 1.43 36.01 11.19
C PHE A 233 2.54 36.87 10.56
N TYR A 234 3.04 36.47 9.39
CA TYR A 234 4.02 37.25 8.64
C TYR A 234 3.47 38.64 8.31
N SER A 235 2.29 38.72 7.68
CA SER A 235 1.65 39.99 7.29
C SER A 235 1.42 40.88 8.50
N TYR A 236 0.73 40.37 9.52
CA TYR A 236 0.45 41.10 10.76
C TYR A 236 1.72 41.64 11.43
N SER A 237 2.74 40.79 11.56
CA SER A 237 4.00 41.16 12.19
C SER A 237 4.78 42.17 11.36
N THR A 238 4.68 42.11 10.03
CA THR A 238 5.38 43.02 9.11
C THR A 238 4.74 44.40 9.14
N ASP A 239 3.41 44.50 9.16
CA ASP A 239 2.69 45.77 9.31
C ASP A 239 3.08 46.47 10.61
N ARG A 240 3.18 45.72 11.71
CA ARG A 240 3.61 46.26 13.00
C ARG A 240 5.05 46.78 12.96
N ILE A 241 5.95 46.13 12.22
CA ILE A 241 7.34 46.60 12.05
C ILE A 241 7.38 47.86 11.18
N ASN A 242 6.62 47.89 10.07
CA ASN A 242 6.54 49.05 9.19
C ASN A 242 6.03 50.29 9.96
N LYS A 243 4.95 50.14 10.74
CA LYS A 243 4.43 51.20 11.64
C LYS A 243 5.50 51.70 12.63
N LYS A 244 6.26 50.80 13.25
CA LYS A 244 7.33 51.16 14.20
C LYS A 244 8.50 51.91 13.53
N LEU A 245 8.77 51.63 12.26
CA LEU A 245 9.85 52.26 11.51
C LEU A 245 9.41 53.58 10.84
N GLY A 246 8.16 54.02 11.04
CA GLY A 246 7.61 55.20 10.37
C GLY A 246 7.47 55.03 8.86
N ILE A 247 7.48 53.79 8.38
CA ILE A 247 7.32 53.44 6.97
C ILE A 247 5.83 53.22 6.78
N TYR A 248 5.11 54.31 6.54
CA TYR A 248 3.70 54.28 6.16
C TYR A 248 3.61 53.93 4.67
N GLU A 249 2.68 53.04 4.33
CA GLU A 249 2.00 53.10 3.04
C GLU A 249 0.91 54.18 3.12
#